data_AF-A0A368GXM5-F1
#
_entry.id   AF-A0A368GXM5-F1
#
_cell.length_a   1.000
_cell.length_b   1.000
_cell.length_c   1.000
_cell.angle_alpha   90.00
_cell.angle_beta   90.00
_cell.angle_gamma   90.00
#
_symmetry.space_group_name_H-M   'P 1'
#
loop_
_entity.id
_entity.type
_entity.pdbx_description
1 polymer ?
#
loop_
_entity_poly.entity_id
_entity_poly.type
_entity_poly.pdbx_seq_one_letter_code
_entity_poly.pdbx_strand_id
1 'polypeptide(L)'
;MFEVFYSRLISEMNILDAERFCMTVNGEEWSVHIKIGFGILDFGAMKDTFGIPRWTSEFGCHLCKFRGNREGSFHVNWYCEEPLAVPLRDRQSILSDACLSRNGLNGRRTAMHLITPESCPPDALHLISEGLTKDRIRDLVCDSSTMSDMKLHRSDREDLKEALHGIVNYCYSNAFILGLEDLSVMTGSERDALANVLFPVVGAEQLCPKIQASAAIVGYWMVVRAMQMRDVTPDTVDILQRIAGNLKTVLGRISKKMFTLKQHVNILFTEVKELQKDIRMLRMQLSRPHSEIVPEGVQFSYDNVKNEKWVLYAAHPFQNTDLVKHLMEYVPSKRIKHKIYLVIVDFFRKVLKRMCCPPEAIQDYAVRQLGGGKKREISDLPGNILDFLIRFGVAAIGLGAKELENGEIESLRGTSNSFWLRLGPDEIMREAKYNFLMMEKQKWMINTRKAIADALDDLRSYTLQNGELIPPKKISKSNSNYNFYGGQHVHESNSNIEVHTPEMVYEEL
;
A
#
# COMPACT_ATOMS: atom_id res chain seq x y z
N MET A 1 27.15 -0.97 -9.67
CA MET A 1 26.59 -0.38 -8.44
C MET A 1 26.20 -1.47 -7.44
N PHE A 2 25.29 -2.39 -7.76
CA PHE A 2 24.87 -3.47 -6.84
C PHE A 2 26.02 -4.38 -6.37
N GLU A 3 26.92 -4.78 -7.26
CA GLU A 3 28.07 -5.64 -6.88
C GLU A 3 28.92 -5.00 -5.77
N VAL A 4 29.22 -3.70 -5.86
CA VAL A 4 30.00 -2.97 -4.84
C VAL A 4 29.24 -2.88 -3.53
N PHE A 5 27.93 -2.61 -3.59
CA PHE A 5 27.07 -2.56 -2.40
C PHE A 5 27.06 -3.90 -1.66
N TYR A 6 26.80 -5.01 -2.36
CA TYR A 6 26.74 -6.33 -1.73
C TYR A 6 28.11 -6.81 -1.23
N SER A 7 29.20 -6.52 -1.95
CA SER A 7 30.55 -6.83 -1.47
C SER A 7 30.86 -6.12 -0.15
N ARG A 8 30.49 -4.84 -0.06
CA ARG A 8 30.66 -4.06 1.18
C ARG A 8 29.80 -4.63 2.31
N LEU A 9 28.53 -4.92 2.04
CA LEU A 9 27.62 -5.50 3.03
C LEU A 9 28.10 -6.86 3.53
N ILE A 10 28.61 -7.73 2.66
CA ILE A 10 29.25 -9.00 3.05
C ILE A 10 30.43 -8.75 3.98
N SER A 11 31.30 -7.81 3.62
CA SER A 11 32.46 -7.46 4.45
C SER A 11 32.04 -6.96 5.83
N GLU A 12 31.06 -6.07 5.89
CA GLU A 12 30.54 -5.53 7.15
C GLU A 12 29.89 -6.63 8.00
N MET A 13 29.10 -7.54 7.41
CA MET A 13 28.54 -8.68 8.13
C MET A 13 29.61 -9.64 8.66
N ASN A 14 30.64 -9.93 7.87
CA ASN A 14 31.73 -10.80 8.30
C ASN A 14 32.51 -10.18 9.47
N ILE A 15 32.70 -8.86 9.49
CA ILE A 15 33.31 -8.15 10.62
C ILE A 15 32.45 -8.31 11.87
N LEU A 16 31.14 -8.09 11.76
CA LEU A 16 30.21 -8.22 12.89
C LEU A 16 30.16 -9.65 13.46
N ASP A 17 30.23 -10.67 12.60
CA ASP A 17 30.29 -12.06 13.02
C ASP A 17 31.64 -12.42 13.66
N ALA A 18 32.75 -11.89 13.14
CA ALA A 18 34.10 -12.16 13.65
C ALA A 18 34.37 -11.48 14.99
N GLU A 19 33.93 -10.23 15.15
CA GLU A 19 34.17 -9.43 16.36
C GLU A 19 33.20 -9.76 17.50
N ARG A 20 32.17 -10.60 17.25
CA ARG A 20 31.06 -10.90 18.15
C ARG A 20 30.45 -9.61 18.69
N PHE A 21 29.55 -9.02 17.90
CA PHE A 21 28.82 -7.84 18.34
C PHE A 21 28.11 -8.08 19.68
N CYS A 22 28.69 -7.57 20.77
CA CYS A 22 28.13 -7.66 22.11
C CYS A 22 27.31 -6.41 22.43
N MET A 23 26.19 -6.59 23.12
CA MET A 23 25.44 -5.49 23.72
C MET A 23 25.07 -5.81 25.16
N THR A 24 25.10 -4.79 26.01
CA THR A 24 24.62 -4.92 27.39
C THR A 24 23.15 -4.52 27.43
N VAL A 25 22.29 -5.44 27.88
CA VAL A 25 20.87 -5.20 28.12
C VAL A 25 20.58 -5.63 29.55
N ASN A 26 20.18 -4.68 30.40
CA ASN A 26 19.81 -4.93 31.80
C ASN A 26 20.99 -5.43 32.65
N GLY A 27 22.20 -4.97 32.35
CA GLY A 27 23.43 -5.40 33.01
C GLY A 27 23.94 -6.77 32.56
N GLU A 28 23.23 -7.47 31.67
CA GLU A 28 23.67 -8.73 31.07
C GLU A 28 24.29 -8.50 29.69
N GLU A 29 25.38 -9.20 29.38
CA GLU A 29 26.03 -9.14 28.09
C GLU A 29 25.42 -10.16 27.12
N TRP A 30 24.95 -9.68 25.97
CA TRP A 30 24.35 -10.47 24.91
C TRP A 30 25.25 -10.46 23.67
N SER A 31 25.55 -11.65 23.14
CA SER A 31 26.17 -11.78 21.81
C SER A 31 25.08 -11.76 20.73
N VAL A 32 25.19 -10.83 19.79
CA VAL A 32 24.22 -10.60 18.73
C VAL A 32 24.78 -11.11 17.41
N HIS A 33 24.01 -11.95 16.73
CA HIS A 33 24.32 -12.44 15.38
C HIS A 33 23.33 -11.85 14.38
N ILE A 34 23.85 -11.15 13.36
CA ILE A 34 23.02 -10.50 12.35
C ILE A 34 22.91 -11.41 11.13
N LYS A 35 21.69 -11.77 10.76
CA LYS A 35 21.41 -12.57 9.57
C LYS A 35 20.39 -11.88 8.68
N ILE A 36 20.70 -11.77 7.39
CA ILE A 36 19.73 -11.33 6.39
C ILE A 36 18.82 -12.51 6.05
N GLY A 37 17.57 -12.43 6.46
CA GLY A 37 16.58 -13.48 6.22
C GLY A 37 15.92 -13.40 4.84
N PHE A 38 15.54 -12.20 4.40
CA PHE A 38 14.71 -11.99 3.22
C PHE A 38 15.05 -10.68 2.51
N GLY A 39 14.81 -10.65 1.19
CA GLY A 39 14.87 -9.43 0.38
C GLY A 39 13.48 -8.96 -0.03
N ILE A 40 13.18 -7.67 0.09
CA ILE A 40 11.98 -7.07 -0.52
C ILE A 40 12.42 -6.41 -1.81
N LEU A 41 12.22 -7.10 -2.93
CA LEU A 41 12.66 -6.68 -4.25
C LEU A 41 11.52 -6.91 -5.25
N ASP A 42 11.24 -5.91 -6.10
CA ASP A 42 10.39 -6.13 -7.26
C ASP A 42 11.10 -7.02 -8.30
N PHE A 43 10.37 -7.50 -9.31
CA PHE A 43 10.94 -8.40 -10.32
C PHE A 43 12.07 -7.76 -11.15
N GLY A 44 12.06 -6.44 -11.35
CA GLY A 44 13.13 -5.71 -12.03
C GLY A 44 14.40 -5.71 -11.18
N ALA A 45 14.27 -5.30 -9.92
CA ALA A 45 15.37 -5.29 -8.96
C ALA A 45 15.93 -6.71 -8.71
N MET A 46 15.08 -7.73 -8.63
CA MET A 46 15.50 -9.13 -8.55
C MET A 46 16.28 -9.56 -9.80
N LYS A 47 15.79 -9.23 -11.00
CA LYS A 47 16.50 -9.52 -12.25
C LYS A 47 17.86 -8.85 -12.30
N ASP A 48 17.98 -7.60 -11.86
CA ASP A 48 19.25 -6.88 -11.88
C ASP A 48 20.22 -7.41 -10.81
N THR A 49 19.69 -7.83 -9.66
CA THR A 49 20.47 -8.35 -8.53
C THR A 49 20.96 -9.79 -8.76
N PHE A 50 20.08 -10.65 -9.28
CA PHE A 50 20.32 -12.10 -9.36
C PHE A 50 20.35 -12.65 -10.78
N GLY A 51 19.92 -11.87 -11.77
CA GLY A 51 19.74 -12.32 -13.14
C GLY A 51 18.40 -12.99 -13.42
N ILE A 52 17.52 -13.17 -12.44
CA ILE A 52 16.17 -13.74 -12.57
C ILE A 52 15.20 -12.98 -11.64
N PRO A 53 13.89 -12.85 -11.98
CA PRO A 53 13.19 -13.49 -13.09
C PRO A 53 13.51 -12.93 -14.49
N ARG A 54 13.23 -13.71 -15.55
CA ARG A 54 13.36 -13.28 -16.96
C ARG A 54 12.11 -13.63 -17.77
N TRP A 55 11.31 -12.62 -18.11
CA TRP A 55 10.04 -12.80 -18.83
C TRP A 55 10.15 -13.56 -20.16
N THR A 56 11.25 -13.38 -20.89
CA THR A 56 11.46 -13.96 -22.23
C THR A 56 12.27 -15.25 -22.22
N SER A 57 12.67 -15.75 -21.06
CA SER A 57 13.45 -17.00 -20.92
C SER A 57 12.51 -18.16 -20.64
N GLU A 58 12.79 -19.34 -21.19
CA GLU A 58 12.06 -20.57 -20.85
C GLU A 58 12.33 -21.01 -19.41
N PHE A 59 13.45 -20.60 -18.81
CA PHE A 59 13.77 -20.86 -17.40
C PHE A 59 13.83 -19.56 -16.58
N GLY A 60 12.91 -18.64 -16.87
CA GLY A 60 12.80 -17.34 -16.24
C GLY A 60 12.22 -17.27 -14.83
N CYS A 61 11.65 -18.35 -14.28
CA CYS A 61 11.07 -18.33 -12.93
C CYS A 61 12.14 -18.42 -11.83
N HIS A 62 11.99 -17.59 -10.80
CA HIS A 62 12.90 -17.56 -9.64
C HIS A 62 12.47 -18.48 -8.49
N LEU A 63 11.23 -18.99 -8.52
CA LEU A 63 10.71 -19.91 -7.50
C LEU A 63 10.80 -21.38 -7.90
N CYS A 64 10.83 -21.70 -9.20
CA CYS A 64 10.85 -23.09 -9.68
C CYS A 64 11.72 -23.27 -10.92
N LYS A 65 11.92 -24.53 -11.30
CA LYS A 65 12.67 -24.95 -12.49
C LYS A 65 11.79 -25.29 -13.68
N PHE A 66 10.50 -24.91 -13.65
CA PHE A 66 9.60 -25.14 -14.78
C PHE A 66 10.16 -24.52 -16.06
N ARG A 67 10.11 -25.28 -17.16
CA ARG A 67 10.44 -24.78 -18.49
C ARG A 67 9.16 -24.23 -19.13
N GLY A 68 9.06 -22.91 -19.24
CA GLY A 68 7.99 -22.25 -19.97
C GLY A 68 8.04 -22.59 -21.46
N ASN A 69 6.87 -22.63 -22.09
CA ASN A 69 6.69 -22.94 -23.51
C ASN A 69 6.83 -21.65 -24.33
N ARG A 70 7.87 -21.57 -25.17
CA ARG A 70 8.06 -20.41 -26.04
C ARG A 70 7.03 -20.40 -27.17
N GLU A 71 6.33 -19.27 -27.30
CA GLU A 71 5.39 -18.99 -28.39
C GLU A 71 5.92 -17.79 -29.19
N GLY A 72 6.58 -18.07 -30.31
CA GLY A 72 7.26 -17.03 -31.12
C GLY A 72 8.52 -16.46 -30.46
N SER A 73 8.96 -15.27 -30.90
CA SER A 73 10.27 -14.75 -30.50
C SER A 73 10.33 -14.22 -29.06
N PHE A 74 9.21 -13.67 -28.55
CA PHE A 74 9.23 -12.88 -27.30
C PHE A 74 8.27 -13.37 -26.22
N HIS A 75 7.33 -14.27 -26.52
CA HIS A 75 6.34 -14.73 -25.56
C HIS A 75 6.72 -16.10 -25.00
N VAL A 76 6.64 -16.24 -23.68
CA VAL A 76 6.82 -17.52 -22.98
C VAL A 76 5.58 -17.76 -22.14
N ASN A 77 4.93 -18.89 -22.40
CA ASN A 77 3.74 -19.35 -21.72
C ASN A 77 4.14 -20.26 -20.54
N TRP A 78 3.66 -19.92 -19.35
CA TRP A 78 4.00 -20.58 -18.10
C TRP A 78 2.89 -21.50 -17.57
N TYR A 79 1.96 -21.90 -18.43
CA TYR A 79 0.94 -22.88 -18.09
C TYR A 79 1.60 -24.24 -17.84
N CYS A 80 1.51 -24.69 -16.59
CA CYS A 80 1.86 -26.03 -16.16
C CYS A 80 0.56 -26.72 -15.77
N GLU A 81 0.32 -27.98 -16.09
CA GLU A 81 -0.90 -28.67 -15.65
C GLU A 81 -0.82 -29.02 -14.16
N GLU A 82 0.32 -29.58 -13.74
CA GLU A 82 0.60 -30.02 -12.37
C GLU A 82 1.73 -29.18 -11.74
N PRO A 83 1.41 -28.07 -11.06
CA PRO A 83 2.40 -27.11 -10.59
C PRO A 83 3.23 -27.67 -9.43
N LEU A 84 2.61 -28.51 -8.60
CA LEU A 84 3.24 -29.19 -7.45
C LEU A 84 4.25 -30.26 -7.88
N ALA A 85 4.18 -30.75 -9.12
CA ALA A 85 5.17 -31.67 -9.67
C ALA A 85 6.46 -30.95 -10.11
N VAL A 86 6.44 -29.61 -10.19
CA VAL A 86 7.60 -28.83 -10.60
C VAL A 86 8.57 -28.69 -9.43
N PRO A 87 9.86 -29.05 -9.62
CA PRO A 87 10.89 -28.80 -8.62
C PRO A 87 10.98 -27.30 -8.30
N LEU A 88 10.73 -26.97 -7.03
CA LEU A 88 10.99 -25.65 -6.49
C LEU A 88 12.50 -25.40 -6.44
N ARG A 89 12.86 -24.11 -6.47
CA ARG A 89 14.22 -23.68 -6.24
C ARG A 89 14.43 -23.49 -4.75
N ASP A 90 15.43 -24.18 -4.22
CA ASP A 90 16.04 -23.85 -2.94
C ASP A 90 17.41 -23.17 -3.16
N ARG A 91 17.99 -22.64 -2.08
CA ARG A 91 19.31 -22.00 -2.08
C ARG A 91 20.38 -22.87 -2.74
N GLN A 92 20.44 -24.16 -2.38
CA GLN A 92 21.49 -25.06 -2.86
C GLN A 92 21.36 -25.28 -4.37
N SER A 93 20.14 -25.48 -4.84
CA SER A 93 19.79 -25.65 -6.23
C SER A 93 20.12 -24.40 -7.06
N ILE A 94 19.87 -23.22 -6.51
CA ILE A 94 20.19 -21.93 -7.15
C ILE A 94 21.69 -21.74 -7.27
N LEU A 95 22.44 -21.96 -6.18
CA LEU A 95 23.90 -21.79 -6.19
C LEU A 95 24.55 -22.78 -7.15
N SER A 96 24.09 -24.04 -7.17
CA SER A 96 24.55 -25.05 -8.13
C SER A 96 24.24 -24.63 -9.57
N ASP A 97 23.00 -24.21 -9.84
CA ASP A 97 22.57 -23.81 -11.19
C ASP A 97 23.30 -22.55 -11.67
N ALA A 98 23.59 -21.61 -10.76
CA ALA A 98 24.38 -20.42 -11.04
C ALA A 98 25.83 -20.74 -11.38
N CYS A 99 26.49 -21.61 -10.62
CA CYS A 99 27.86 -22.06 -10.92
C CYS A 99 27.96 -22.76 -12.28
N LEU A 100 26.94 -23.53 -12.65
CA LEU A 100 26.87 -24.28 -13.90
C LEU A 100 26.23 -23.50 -15.06
N SER A 101 25.82 -22.25 -14.82
CA SER A 101 25.11 -21.40 -15.79
C SER A 101 23.93 -22.09 -16.48
N ARG A 102 23.07 -22.76 -15.70
CA ARG A 102 21.92 -23.52 -16.21
C ARG A 102 20.60 -23.02 -15.61
N ASN A 103 19.49 -23.46 -16.17
CA ASN A 103 18.14 -23.11 -15.71
C ASN A 103 17.95 -21.58 -15.58
N GLY A 104 18.40 -20.81 -16.57
CA GLY A 104 18.19 -19.36 -16.62
C GLY A 104 19.11 -18.51 -15.73
N LEU A 105 19.97 -19.13 -14.92
CA LEU A 105 21.02 -18.45 -14.17
C LEU A 105 22.31 -18.41 -15.01
N ASN A 106 22.99 -17.26 -15.01
CA ASN A 106 24.20 -17.02 -15.82
C ASN A 106 25.36 -16.63 -14.89
N GLY A 107 25.86 -17.57 -14.10
CA GLY A 107 26.90 -17.29 -13.10
C GLY A 107 26.34 -16.89 -11.74
N ARG A 108 27.19 -17.05 -10.72
CA ARG A 108 26.92 -16.63 -9.34
C ARG A 108 27.10 -15.12 -9.21
N ARG A 109 26.12 -14.45 -8.61
CA ARG A 109 26.15 -12.99 -8.31
C ARG A 109 26.61 -12.76 -6.88
N THR A 110 27.21 -11.60 -6.58
CA THR A 110 27.69 -11.30 -5.23
C THR A 110 26.56 -11.34 -4.19
N ALA A 111 25.37 -10.85 -4.54
CA ALA A 111 24.19 -10.91 -3.66
C ALA A 111 23.86 -12.33 -3.19
N MET A 112 24.11 -13.35 -4.03
CA MET A 112 23.83 -14.78 -3.73
C MET A 112 24.71 -15.35 -2.61
N HIS A 113 25.76 -14.64 -2.18
CA HIS A 113 26.50 -15.01 -0.98
C HIS A 113 25.70 -14.70 0.29
N LEU A 114 24.90 -13.65 0.28
CA LEU A 114 24.02 -13.26 1.40
C LEU A 114 22.67 -13.97 1.29
N ILE A 115 21.91 -13.65 0.24
CA ILE A 115 20.53 -14.11 0.04
C ILE A 115 20.35 -14.57 -1.40
N THR A 116 19.44 -15.50 -1.62
CA THR A 116 19.15 -16.06 -2.94
C THR A 116 17.71 -15.71 -3.36
N PRO A 117 17.39 -15.71 -4.67
CA PRO A 117 16.10 -15.24 -5.20
C PRO A 117 14.85 -15.85 -4.58
N GLU A 118 14.90 -17.11 -4.14
CA GLU A 118 13.81 -17.79 -3.45
C GLU A 118 13.50 -17.19 -2.08
N SER A 119 14.48 -16.50 -1.47
CA SER A 119 14.30 -15.73 -0.22
C SER A 119 13.76 -14.31 -0.46
N CYS A 120 13.34 -14.00 -1.69
CA CYS A 120 12.74 -12.71 -2.03
C CYS A 120 11.27 -12.94 -2.40
N PRO A 121 10.33 -12.82 -1.43
CA PRO A 121 8.91 -12.97 -1.74
C PRO A 121 8.50 -11.94 -2.80
N PRO A 122 7.58 -12.30 -3.70
CA PRO A 122 7.14 -11.38 -4.74
C PRO A 122 6.55 -10.12 -4.13
N ASP A 123 6.95 -8.95 -4.61
CA ASP A 123 6.35 -7.70 -4.15
C ASP A 123 4.88 -7.60 -4.58
N ALA A 124 3.99 -7.44 -3.59
CA ALA A 124 2.56 -7.43 -3.81
C ALA A 124 2.11 -6.27 -4.73
N LEU A 125 2.72 -5.09 -4.58
CA LEU A 125 2.38 -3.91 -5.38
C LEU A 125 2.66 -4.17 -6.87
N HIS A 126 3.87 -4.64 -7.22
CA HIS A 126 4.28 -4.82 -8.62
C HIS A 126 3.78 -6.14 -9.24
N LEU A 127 3.57 -7.18 -8.43
CA LEU A 127 3.02 -8.46 -8.89
C LEU A 127 1.50 -8.40 -9.02
N ILE A 128 0.80 -8.03 -7.95
CA ILE A 128 -0.66 -8.09 -7.86
C ILE A 128 -1.25 -6.80 -8.43
N SER A 129 -1.08 -5.66 -7.76
CA SER A 129 -1.81 -4.42 -8.09
C SER A 129 -1.44 -3.86 -9.47
N GLU A 130 -0.16 -3.64 -9.75
CA GLU A 130 0.34 -3.07 -11.01
C GLU A 130 0.64 -4.13 -12.09
N GLY A 131 0.64 -5.40 -11.71
CA GLY A 131 0.80 -6.53 -12.62
C GLY A 131 -0.53 -7.14 -12.98
N LEU A 132 -0.95 -8.12 -12.19
CA LEU A 132 -2.08 -8.99 -12.50
C LEU A 132 -3.42 -8.26 -12.47
N THR A 133 -3.71 -7.47 -11.44
CA THR A 133 -4.96 -6.70 -11.32
C THR A 133 -5.09 -5.74 -12.49
N LYS A 134 -4.03 -5.00 -12.81
CA LYS A 134 -3.97 -4.13 -13.99
C LYS A 134 -4.25 -4.91 -15.29
N ASP A 135 -3.59 -6.05 -15.48
CA ASP A 135 -3.79 -6.89 -16.66
C ASP A 135 -5.24 -7.40 -16.74
N ARG A 136 -5.84 -7.83 -15.64
CA ARG A 136 -7.24 -8.31 -15.60
C ARG A 136 -8.22 -7.20 -15.90
N ILE A 137 -8.05 -6.00 -15.34
CA ILE A 137 -8.91 -4.87 -15.69
C ILE A 137 -8.77 -4.53 -17.19
N ARG A 138 -7.54 -4.49 -17.72
CA ARG A 138 -7.30 -4.26 -19.15
C ARG A 138 -7.99 -5.32 -20.01
N ASP A 139 -7.92 -6.59 -19.60
CA ASP A 139 -8.53 -7.70 -20.34
C ASP A 139 -10.06 -7.62 -20.37
N LEU A 140 -10.67 -7.06 -19.33
CA LEU A 140 -12.10 -6.80 -19.26
C LEU A 140 -12.52 -5.61 -20.14
N VAL A 141 -11.83 -4.47 -20.05
CA VAL A 141 -12.38 -3.20 -20.55
C VAL A 141 -11.65 -2.59 -21.75
N CYS A 142 -10.40 -2.95 -22.03
CA CYS A 142 -9.63 -2.31 -23.09
C CYS A 142 -9.81 -3.00 -24.45
N ASP A 143 -10.01 -2.20 -25.49
CA ASP A 143 -10.24 -2.75 -26.83
C ASP A 143 -9.03 -3.48 -27.41
N SER A 144 -7.83 -3.10 -26.96
CA SER A 144 -6.56 -3.69 -27.37
C SER A 144 -6.24 -5.04 -26.72
N SER A 145 -7.05 -5.53 -25.77
CA SER A 145 -6.77 -6.84 -25.17
C SER A 145 -6.98 -7.96 -26.19
N THR A 146 -6.07 -8.93 -26.19
CA THR A 146 -6.14 -10.15 -26.99
C THR A 146 -7.04 -11.21 -26.36
N MET A 147 -7.61 -10.94 -25.18
CA MET A 147 -8.42 -11.85 -24.37
C MET A 147 -9.92 -11.68 -24.66
N SER A 148 -10.36 -12.03 -25.87
CA SER A 148 -11.75 -11.85 -26.31
C SER A 148 -12.79 -12.50 -25.38
N ASP A 149 -12.44 -13.63 -24.77
CA ASP A 149 -13.33 -14.39 -23.87
C ASP A 149 -13.61 -13.69 -22.53
N MET A 150 -12.79 -12.71 -22.15
CA MET A 150 -12.97 -11.91 -20.94
C MET A 150 -13.56 -10.53 -21.23
N LYS A 151 -13.50 -10.10 -22.48
CA LYS A 151 -13.81 -8.73 -22.85
C LYS A 151 -15.31 -8.47 -22.66
N LEU A 152 -15.62 -7.49 -21.81
CA LEU A 152 -16.99 -7.11 -21.54
C LEU A 152 -17.67 -6.57 -22.81
N HIS A 153 -18.98 -6.81 -22.92
CA HIS A 153 -19.77 -6.23 -24.00
C HIS A 153 -19.73 -4.69 -23.92
N ARG A 154 -19.88 -4.02 -25.07
CA ARG A 154 -19.80 -2.55 -25.11
C ARG A 154 -20.88 -1.89 -24.25
N SER A 155 -22.11 -2.41 -24.27
CA SER A 155 -23.21 -1.95 -23.40
C SER A 155 -22.79 -1.98 -21.94
N ASP A 156 -22.35 -3.14 -21.47
CA ASP A 156 -22.04 -3.39 -20.06
C ASP A 156 -20.86 -2.54 -19.59
N ARG A 157 -19.91 -2.23 -20.49
CA ARG A 157 -18.81 -1.29 -20.19
C ARG A 157 -19.31 0.13 -19.98
N GLU A 158 -20.29 0.59 -20.77
CA GLU A 158 -20.86 1.93 -20.58
C GLU A 158 -21.71 1.98 -19.30
N ASP A 159 -22.51 0.94 -19.04
CA ASP A 159 -23.30 0.83 -17.80
C ASP A 159 -22.39 0.81 -16.56
N LEU A 160 -21.28 0.08 -16.61
CA LEU A 160 -20.27 0.07 -15.54
C LEU A 160 -19.59 1.43 -15.36
N LYS A 161 -19.28 2.15 -16.44
CA LYS A 161 -18.73 3.51 -16.32
C LYS A 161 -19.71 4.41 -15.59
N GLU A 162 -20.97 4.43 -16.04
CA GLU A 162 -22.03 5.22 -15.41
C GLU A 162 -22.19 4.87 -13.93
N ALA A 163 -22.22 3.57 -13.60
CA ALA A 163 -22.29 3.10 -12.22
C ALA A 163 -21.08 3.56 -11.38
N LEU A 164 -19.86 3.45 -11.92
CA LEU A 164 -18.63 3.89 -11.25
C LEU A 164 -18.59 5.41 -11.05
N HIS A 165 -19.06 6.20 -12.02
CA HIS A 165 -19.22 7.67 -11.86
C HIS A 165 -20.22 8.02 -10.76
N GLY A 166 -21.21 7.16 -10.53
CA GLY A 166 -22.16 7.29 -9.44
C GLY A 166 -21.58 7.03 -8.05
N ILE A 167 -20.41 6.40 -7.93
CA ILE A 167 -19.81 6.04 -6.64
C ILE A 167 -19.31 7.30 -5.92
N VAL A 168 -19.90 7.53 -4.75
CA VAL A 168 -19.44 8.59 -3.84
C VAL A 168 -18.22 8.10 -3.10
N ASN A 169 -17.06 8.55 -3.54
CA ASN A 169 -15.82 8.33 -2.81
C ASN A 169 -15.88 8.94 -1.41
N TYR A 170 -15.63 8.12 -0.39
CA TYR A 170 -15.54 8.59 0.98
C TYR A 170 -14.34 9.53 1.12
N CYS A 171 -14.52 10.74 1.66
CA CYS A 171 -13.46 11.77 1.76
C CYS A 171 -12.22 11.34 2.56
N TYR A 172 -12.26 10.19 3.23
CA TYR A 172 -11.13 9.62 3.98
C TYR A 172 -10.79 8.21 3.52
N SER A 173 -11.24 7.82 2.32
CA SER A 173 -10.74 6.61 1.67
C SER A 173 -9.27 6.82 1.35
N ASN A 174 -8.44 5.82 1.66
CA ASN A 174 -7.01 5.88 1.35
C ASN A 174 -6.71 5.63 -0.14
N ALA A 175 -7.73 5.37 -0.94
CA ALA A 175 -7.68 5.29 -2.39
C ALA A 175 -9.04 5.69 -2.97
N PHE A 176 -9.03 6.48 -4.04
CA PHE A 176 -10.25 6.81 -4.78
C PHE A 176 -10.59 5.67 -5.74
N ILE A 177 -11.87 5.34 -5.82
CA ILE A 177 -12.42 4.59 -6.94
C ILE A 177 -12.54 5.58 -8.08
N LEU A 178 -11.64 5.46 -9.04
CA LEU A 178 -11.59 6.26 -10.26
C LEU A 178 -12.37 5.58 -11.39
N GLY A 179 -12.70 6.34 -12.44
CA GLY A 179 -13.41 5.82 -13.62
C GLY A 179 -12.52 4.89 -14.47
N LEU A 180 -13.14 4.10 -15.35
CA LEU A 180 -12.40 3.18 -16.24
C LEU A 180 -11.50 3.92 -17.25
N GLU A 181 -11.79 5.18 -17.52
CA GLU A 181 -11.00 6.06 -18.37
C GLU A 181 -9.62 6.41 -17.76
N ASP A 182 -9.48 6.37 -16.44
CA ASP A 182 -8.28 6.79 -15.73
C ASP A 182 -7.25 5.65 -15.56
N LEU A 183 -7.51 4.44 -16.07
CA LEU A 183 -6.69 3.24 -15.81
C LEU A 183 -5.19 3.40 -16.08
N SER A 184 -4.85 4.21 -17.09
CA SER A 184 -3.48 4.48 -17.49
C SER A 184 -2.70 5.30 -16.46
N VAL A 185 -3.40 6.16 -15.70
CA VAL A 185 -2.82 7.07 -14.70
C VAL A 185 -3.02 6.61 -13.27
N MET A 186 -3.90 5.62 -13.02
CA MET A 186 -4.10 5.06 -11.69
C MET A 186 -2.80 4.58 -11.04
N THR A 187 -2.69 4.78 -9.74
CA THR A 187 -1.73 4.11 -8.87
C THR A 187 -2.13 2.65 -8.61
N GLY A 188 -1.23 1.81 -8.11
CA GLY A 188 -1.58 0.45 -7.67
C GLY A 188 -2.75 0.41 -6.68
N SER A 189 -2.81 1.34 -5.72
CA SER A 189 -3.88 1.39 -4.73
C SER A 189 -5.24 1.79 -5.29
N GLU A 190 -5.29 2.69 -6.27
CA GLU A 190 -6.55 3.04 -6.95
C GLU A 190 -7.06 1.88 -7.81
N ARG A 191 -6.14 1.14 -8.44
CA ARG A 191 -6.49 -0.10 -9.16
C ARG A 191 -7.09 -1.15 -8.24
N ASP A 192 -6.51 -1.34 -7.05
CA ASP A 192 -7.04 -2.29 -6.08
C ASP A 192 -8.41 -1.85 -5.56
N ALA A 193 -8.61 -0.54 -5.31
CA ALA A 193 -9.91 0.01 -4.93
C ALA A 193 -10.97 -0.22 -6.01
N LEU A 194 -10.64 0.06 -7.27
CA LEU A 194 -11.50 -0.22 -8.41
C LEU A 194 -11.80 -1.72 -8.54
N ALA A 195 -10.78 -2.58 -8.48
CA ALA A 195 -10.94 -4.03 -8.59
C ALA A 195 -11.84 -4.63 -7.50
N ASN A 196 -11.83 -4.06 -6.30
CA ASN A 196 -12.69 -4.47 -5.19
C ASN A 196 -14.18 -4.22 -5.42
N VAL A 197 -14.53 -3.35 -6.37
CA VAL A 197 -15.92 -3.11 -6.79
C VAL A 197 -16.19 -3.81 -8.10
N LEU A 198 -15.29 -3.63 -9.08
CA LEU A 198 -15.47 -4.11 -10.45
C LEU A 198 -15.54 -5.64 -10.53
N PHE A 199 -14.63 -6.36 -9.87
CA PHE A 199 -14.54 -7.82 -10.03
C PHE A 199 -15.74 -8.58 -9.44
N PRO A 200 -16.24 -8.24 -8.23
CA PRO A 200 -17.49 -8.81 -7.73
C PRO A 200 -18.69 -8.56 -8.66
N VAL A 201 -18.84 -7.34 -9.18
CA VAL A 201 -19.95 -6.98 -10.08
C VAL A 201 -19.88 -7.77 -11.39
N VAL A 202 -18.71 -7.83 -12.03
CA VAL A 202 -18.50 -8.64 -13.25
C VAL A 202 -18.82 -10.12 -13.00
N GLY A 203 -18.48 -10.63 -11.82
CA GLY A 203 -18.80 -11.98 -11.39
C GLY A 203 -20.30 -12.22 -11.21
N ALA A 204 -20.95 -11.38 -10.41
CA ALA A 204 -22.35 -11.50 -10.02
C ALA A 204 -23.29 -11.36 -11.23
N GLU A 205 -23.04 -10.35 -12.07
CA GLU A 205 -23.84 -10.07 -13.28
C GLU A 205 -23.38 -10.88 -14.50
N GLN A 206 -22.36 -11.73 -14.35
CA GLN A 206 -21.81 -12.59 -15.39
C GLN A 206 -21.44 -11.84 -16.68
N LEU A 207 -20.84 -10.65 -16.55
CA LEU A 207 -20.65 -9.72 -17.68
C LEU A 207 -19.61 -10.18 -18.72
N CYS A 208 -18.81 -11.22 -18.44
CA CYS A 208 -17.91 -11.78 -19.44
C CYS A 208 -18.69 -12.66 -20.46
N PRO A 209 -18.27 -12.72 -21.74
CA PRO A 209 -18.89 -13.58 -22.75
C PRO A 209 -18.94 -15.07 -22.39
N LYS A 210 -17.97 -15.53 -21.58
CA LYS A 210 -17.93 -16.89 -21.04
C LYS A 210 -18.09 -16.87 -19.54
N ILE A 211 -19.01 -17.68 -19.01
CA ILE A 211 -19.22 -17.83 -17.56
C ILE A 211 -17.93 -18.21 -16.81
N GLN A 212 -17.07 -19.01 -17.45
CA GLN A 212 -15.76 -19.38 -16.91
C GLN A 212 -14.87 -18.16 -16.68
N ALA A 213 -14.94 -17.15 -17.55
CA ALA A 213 -14.17 -15.91 -17.40
C ALA A 213 -14.66 -15.07 -16.22
N SER A 214 -15.97 -14.93 -16.04
CA SER A 214 -16.56 -14.29 -14.85
C SER A 214 -16.13 -15.02 -13.57
N ALA A 215 -16.21 -16.36 -13.56
CA ALA A 215 -15.75 -17.18 -12.44
C ALA A 215 -14.24 -17.03 -12.17
N ALA A 216 -13.41 -16.91 -13.21
CA ALA A 216 -11.97 -16.68 -13.06
C ALA A 216 -11.66 -15.31 -12.45
N ILE A 217 -12.42 -14.26 -12.82
CA ILE A 217 -12.28 -12.93 -12.23
C ILE A 217 -12.61 -12.95 -10.73
N VAL A 218 -13.72 -13.60 -10.35
CA VAL A 218 -14.09 -13.77 -8.94
C VAL A 218 -13.06 -14.61 -8.19
N GLY A 219 -12.61 -15.73 -8.76
CA GLY A 219 -11.59 -16.57 -8.16
C GLY A 219 -10.27 -15.81 -7.93
N TYR A 220 -9.84 -14.99 -8.89
CA TYR A 220 -8.68 -14.11 -8.73
C TYR A 220 -8.90 -13.10 -7.60
N TRP A 221 -10.05 -12.42 -7.58
CA TRP A 221 -10.40 -11.47 -6.52
C TRP A 221 -10.37 -12.14 -5.15
N MET A 222 -10.97 -13.33 -5.00
CA MET A 222 -10.96 -14.08 -3.75
C MET A 222 -9.54 -14.43 -3.28
N VAL A 223 -8.65 -14.85 -4.19
CA VAL A 223 -7.23 -15.11 -3.86
C VAL A 223 -6.56 -13.85 -3.31
N VAL A 224 -6.71 -12.71 -4.01
CA VAL A 224 -6.14 -11.43 -3.58
C VAL A 224 -6.71 -10.99 -2.23
N ARG A 225 -8.03 -11.13 -2.02
CA ARG A 225 -8.68 -10.78 -0.75
C ARG A 225 -8.22 -11.66 0.40
N ALA A 226 -8.09 -12.96 0.19
CA ALA A 226 -7.60 -13.89 1.19
C ALA A 226 -6.16 -13.56 1.61
N MET A 227 -5.29 -13.20 0.65
CA MET A 227 -3.93 -12.73 0.96
C MET A 227 -3.88 -11.44 1.79
N GLN A 228 -4.96 -10.64 1.76
CA GLN A 228 -5.09 -9.39 2.52
C GLN A 228 -5.75 -9.57 3.89
N MET A 229 -6.26 -10.76 4.22
CA MET A 229 -6.89 -11.03 5.52
C MET A 229 -5.87 -10.93 6.67
N ARG A 230 -6.32 -10.41 7.83
CA ARG A 230 -5.44 -10.26 9.00
C ARG A 230 -5.12 -11.62 9.63
N ASP A 231 -6.11 -12.49 9.74
CA ASP A 231 -5.98 -13.75 10.44
C ASP A 231 -5.92 -14.90 9.44
N VAL A 232 -4.69 -15.32 9.12
CA VAL A 232 -4.45 -16.46 8.24
C VAL A 232 -4.26 -17.69 9.10
N THR A 233 -5.30 -18.51 9.14
CA THR A 233 -5.27 -19.82 9.80
C THR A 233 -4.78 -20.89 8.82
N PRO A 234 -4.32 -22.06 9.29
CA PRO A 234 -4.06 -23.21 8.43
C PRO A 234 -5.24 -23.52 7.49
N ASP A 235 -6.48 -23.43 7.99
CA ASP A 235 -7.69 -23.69 7.20
C ASP A 235 -7.88 -22.64 6.09
N THR A 236 -7.60 -21.37 6.40
CA THR A 236 -7.63 -20.30 5.39
C THR A 236 -6.58 -20.54 4.30
N VAL A 237 -5.40 -21.06 4.66
CA VAL A 237 -4.35 -21.43 3.68
C VAL A 237 -4.83 -22.58 2.79
N ASP A 238 -5.44 -23.63 3.35
CA ASP A 238 -5.97 -24.75 2.57
C ASP A 238 -7.05 -24.28 1.58
N ILE A 239 -8.00 -23.47 2.04
CA ILE A 239 -9.04 -22.88 1.19
C ILE A 239 -8.39 -22.05 0.07
N LEU A 240 -7.40 -21.23 0.40
CA LEU A 240 -6.70 -20.39 -0.56
C LEU A 240 -5.97 -21.21 -1.63
N GLN A 241 -5.27 -22.29 -1.22
CA GLN A 241 -4.61 -23.22 -2.13
C GLN A 241 -5.62 -23.88 -3.08
N ARG A 242 -6.79 -24.30 -2.56
CA ARG A 242 -7.88 -24.87 -3.38
C ARG A 242 -8.45 -23.87 -4.37
N ILE A 243 -8.68 -22.63 -3.95
CA ILE A 243 -9.17 -21.56 -4.84
C ILE A 243 -8.13 -21.28 -5.93
N ALA A 244 -6.84 -21.18 -5.58
CA ALA A 244 -5.77 -20.94 -6.55
C ALA A 244 -5.65 -22.06 -7.59
N GLY A 245 -5.73 -23.33 -7.15
CA GLY A 245 -5.73 -24.49 -8.04
C GLY A 245 -6.94 -24.51 -8.98
N ASN A 246 -8.14 -24.22 -8.46
CA ASN A 246 -9.34 -24.11 -9.29
C ASN A 246 -9.25 -22.94 -10.28
N LEU A 247 -8.80 -21.78 -9.82
CA LEU A 247 -8.59 -20.60 -10.65
C LEU A 247 -7.63 -20.92 -11.80
N LYS A 248 -6.52 -21.61 -11.51
CA LYS A 248 -5.59 -22.08 -12.53
C LYS A 248 -6.26 -22.94 -13.59
N THR A 249 -7.03 -23.95 -13.19
CA THR A 249 -7.75 -24.83 -14.12
C THR A 249 -8.71 -24.03 -15.01
N VAL A 250 -9.48 -23.10 -14.42
CA VAL A 250 -10.42 -22.26 -15.15
C VAL A 250 -9.70 -21.34 -16.14
N LEU A 251 -8.63 -20.65 -15.70
CA LEU A 251 -7.80 -19.81 -16.56
C LEU A 251 -7.20 -20.61 -17.73
N GLY A 252 -6.74 -21.83 -17.49
CA GLY A 252 -6.19 -22.72 -18.52
C GLY A 252 -7.20 -23.11 -19.59
N ARG A 253 -8.48 -23.25 -19.21
CA ARG A 253 -9.60 -23.51 -20.12
C ARG A 253 -10.04 -22.28 -20.91
N ILE A 254 -9.89 -21.08 -20.34
CA ILE A 254 -10.14 -19.83 -21.06
C ILE A 254 -9.04 -19.59 -22.08
N SER A 255 -7.79 -19.48 -21.61
CA SER A 255 -6.64 -19.31 -22.48
C SER A 255 -5.33 -19.53 -21.72
N LYS A 256 -4.51 -20.45 -22.23
CA LYS A 256 -3.16 -20.67 -21.71
C LYS A 256 -2.28 -19.41 -21.83
N LYS A 257 -2.59 -18.47 -22.74
CA LYS A 257 -1.85 -17.21 -22.89
C LYS A 257 -1.94 -16.30 -21.65
N MET A 258 -2.89 -16.54 -20.76
CA MET A 258 -3.00 -15.81 -19.48
C MET A 258 -1.87 -16.13 -18.51
N PHE A 259 -1.14 -17.22 -18.73
CA PHE A 259 -0.05 -17.67 -17.88
C PHE A 259 1.24 -16.96 -18.25
N THR A 260 1.25 -15.66 -18.02
CA THR A 260 2.49 -14.88 -17.98
C THR A 260 3.34 -15.33 -16.78
N LEU A 261 4.61 -14.95 -16.76
CA LEU A 261 5.48 -15.25 -15.61
C LEU A 261 4.92 -14.72 -14.29
N LYS A 262 4.24 -13.56 -14.32
CA LYS A 262 3.56 -12.99 -13.13
C LYS A 262 2.43 -13.91 -12.65
N GLN A 263 1.57 -14.39 -13.56
CA GLN A 263 0.45 -15.25 -13.20
C GLN A 263 0.95 -16.60 -12.64
N HIS A 264 2.00 -17.15 -13.25
CA HIS A 264 2.65 -18.36 -12.79
C HIS A 264 3.22 -18.21 -11.38
N VAL A 265 4.00 -17.15 -11.12
CA VAL A 265 4.57 -16.89 -9.80
C VAL A 265 3.46 -16.70 -8.77
N ASN A 266 2.40 -15.96 -9.08
CA ASN A 266 1.28 -15.77 -8.16
C ASN A 266 0.60 -17.10 -7.79
N ILE A 267 0.27 -17.93 -8.77
CA ILE A 267 -0.36 -19.23 -8.51
C ILE A 267 0.58 -20.14 -7.71
N LEU A 268 1.83 -20.29 -8.15
CA LEU A 268 2.80 -21.15 -7.48
C LEU A 268 3.03 -20.71 -6.04
N PHE A 269 3.19 -19.41 -5.82
CA PHE A 269 3.35 -18.85 -4.49
C PHE A 269 2.13 -19.14 -3.61
N THR A 270 0.92 -19.09 -4.18
CA THR A 270 -0.34 -19.40 -3.48
C THR A 270 -0.57 -20.89 -3.23
N GLU A 271 0.07 -21.79 -3.99
CA GLU A 271 -0.13 -23.24 -3.89
C GLU A 271 0.89 -23.94 -2.95
N VAL A 272 2.03 -23.33 -2.65
CA VAL A 272 3.12 -23.98 -1.90
C VAL A 272 2.94 -23.89 -0.37
N LYS A 273 3.23 -24.99 0.33
CA LYS A 273 2.89 -25.25 1.76
C LYS A 273 3.50 -24.33 2.83
N GLU A 274 4.42 -23.42 2.50
CA GLU A 274 5.04 -22.50 3.49
C GLU A 274 4.45 -21.06 3.48
N LEU A 275 3.26 -20.90 2.90
CA LEU A 275 2.51 -19.65 2.81
C LEU A 275 2.35 -18.88 4.13
N GLN A 276 2.36 -19.52 5.30
CA GLN A 276 2.12 -18.79 6.56
C GLN A 276 3.19 -17.75 6.89
N LYS A 277 4.45 -17.99 6.50
CA LYS A 277 5.54 -17.03 6.73
C LYS A 277 5.52 -15.94 5.67
N ASP A 278 5.27 -16.31 4.43
CA ASP A 278 5.35 -15.40 3.30
C ASP A 278 4.07 -14.57 3.14
N ILE A 279 2.90 -15.07 3.55
CA ILE A 279 1.67 -14.26 3.68
C ILE A 279 1.85 -13.23 4.79
N ARG A 280 2.54 -13.50 5.90
CA ARG A 280 2.84 -12.44 6.89
C ARG A 280 3.69 -11.33 6.27
N MET A 281 4.66 -11.67 5.42
CA MET A 281 5.48 -10.69 4.69
C MET A 281 4.66 -9.90 3.66
N LEU A 282 3.91 -10.58 2.81
CA LEU A 282 2.97 -9.94 1.86
C LEU A 282 1.94 -9.10 2.60
N ARG A 283 1.48 -9.53 3.77
CA ARG A 283 0.59 -8.77 4.64
C ARG A 283 1.26 -7.48 5.08
N MET A 284 2.52 -7.48 5.50
CA MET A 284 3.20 -6.20 5.82
C MET A 284 3.26 -5.26 4.62
N GLN A 285 3.34 -5.79 3.40
CA GLN A 285 3.34 -5.00 2.16
C GLN A 285 1.94 -4.52 1.74
N LEU A 286 0.92 -5.38 1.90
CA LEU A 286 -0.47 -5.14 1.52
C LEU A 286 -1.26 -4.39 2.60
N SER A 287 -0.90 -4.55 3.87
CA SER A 287 -1.49 -3.87 5.01
C SER A 287 -0.99 -2.44 5.05
N ARG A 288 -1.73 -1.55 4.38
CA ARG A 288 -1.65 -0.12 4.69
C ARG A 288 -2.43 0.16 5.98
N PRO A 289 -2.04 1.18 6.76
CA PRO A 289 -2.65 1.50 8.05
C PRO A 289 -4.09 1.99 7.87
N HIS A 290 -5.03 1.07 7.72
CA HIS A 290 -6.45 1.36 7.89
C HIS A 290 -6.84 1.06 9.33
N SER A 291 -7.40 2.10 9.95
CA SER A 291 -7.82 2.17 11.35
C SER A 291 -6.75 1.61 12.28
N GLU A 292 -5.63 2.34 12.40
CA GLU A 292 -4.73 2.08 13.52
C GLU A 292 -5.52 2.28 14.80
N ILE A 293 -5.55 1.24 15.63
CA ILE A 293 -5.95 1.34 17.02
C ILE A 293 -4.97 2.36 17.61
N VAL A 294 -5.47 3.57 17.86
CA VAL A 294 -4.71 4.59 18.56
C VAL A 294 -4.41 4.00 19.94
N PRO A 295 -3.15 3.94 20.37
CA PRO A 295 -2.83 3.40 21.68
C PRO A 295 -3.65 4.14 22.74
N GLU A 296 -4.16 3.40 23.72
CA GLU A 296 -4.95 3.98 24.79
C GLU A 296 -4.15 5.10 25.48
N GLY A 297 -4.74 6.30 25.54
CA GLY A 297 -4.12 7.52 26.06
C GLY A 297 -3.43 8.43 25.04
N VAL A 298 -3.33 8.05 23.76
CA VAL A 298 -2.75 8.90 22.71
C VAL A 298 -3.84 9.79 22.10
N GLN A 299 -3.69 11.11 22.23
CA GLN A 299 -4.62 12.09 21.68
C GLN A 299 -3.86 13.29 21.14
N PHE A 300 -4.22 13.78 19.96
CA PHE A 300 -3.69 15.04 19.43
C PHE A 300 -4.30 16.21 20.22
N SER A 301 -3.52 16.79 21.15
CA SER A 301 -4.02 17.75 22.13
C SER A 301 -3.00 18.85 22.44
N TYR A 302 -3.52 20.06 22.66
CA TYR A 302 -2.78 21.20 23.20
C TYR A 302 -2.10 20.87 24.55
N ASP A 303 -2.75 20.07 25.40
CA ASP A 303 -2.22 19.74 26.73
C ASP A 303 -0.86 19.03 26.68
N ASN A 304 -0.56 18.35 25.58
CA ASN A 304 0.68 17.63 25.40
C ASN A 304 1.87 18.55 25.08
N VAL A 305 1.62 19.77 24.58
CA VAL A 305 2.66 20.69 24.09
C VAL A 305 2.64 22.06 24.78
N LYS A 306 1.66 22.33 25.65
CA LYS A 306 1.45 23.65 26.29
C LYS A 306 2.63 24.17 27.12
N ASN A 307 3.49 23.27 27.61
CA ASN A 307 4.65 23.63 28.44
C ASN A 307 5.93 23.86 27.63
N GLU A 308 5.86 23.74 26.31
CA GLU A 308 7.01 23.83 25.40
C GLU A 308 6.83 24.96 24.39
N LYS A 309 7.96 25.52 23.92
CA LYS A 309 7.94 26.62 22.95
C LYS A 309 8.08 26.08 21.52
N TRP A 310 6.97 26.01 20.80
CA TRP A 310 6.93 25.57 19.40
C TRP A 310 6.73 26.74 18.44
N VAL A 311 7.73 27.61 18.38
CA VAL A 311 7.79 28.73 17.42
C VAL A 311 8.77 28.39 16.31
N LEU A 312 8.27 28.25 15.08
CA LEU A 312 9.11 28.14 13.89
C LEU A 312 9.62 29.52 13.52
N TYR A 313 10.94 29.68 13.44
CA TYR A 313 11.57 30.86 12.85
C TYR A 313 12.03 30.53 11.44
N ALA A 314 11.50 31.22 10.44
CA ALA A 314 11.77 30.92 9.05
C ALA A 314 11.96 32.18 8.20
N ALA A 315 12.73 32.04 7.13
CA ALA A 315 12.91 33.08 6.14
C ALA A 315 11.80 33.03 5.08
N HIS A 316 11.58 34.16 4.40
CA HIS A 316 10.66 34.26 3.28
C HIS A 316 10.89 33.13 2.24
N PRO A 317 9.83 32.47 1.70
CA PRO A 317 8.41 32.83 1.80
C PRO A 317 7.73 32.43 3.11
N PHE A 318 8.39 31.67 3.98
CA PHE A 318 7.83 31.22 5.25
C PHE A 318 7.85 32.34 6.30
N GLN A 319 6.86 32.32 7.18
CA GLN A 319 6.70 33.28 8.27
C GLN A 319 6.90 32.60 9.62
N ASN A 320 7.24 33.41 10.63
CA ASN A 320 7.32 32.93 11.99
C ASN A 320 5.95 32.42 12.46
N THR A 321 5.89 31.17 12.91
CA THR A 321 4.62 30.49 13.19
C THR A 321 4.65 29.82 14.55
N ASP A 322 3.68 30.14 15.41
CA ASP A 322 3.49 29.52 16.72
C ASP A 322 2.48 28.37 16.62
N LEU A 323 2.97 27.14 16.65
CA LEU A 323 2.14 25.95 16.50
C LEU A 323 1.29 25.65 17.74
N VAL A 324 1.75 26.05 18.93
CA VAL A 324 0.96 25.88 20.18
C VAL A 324 -0.27 26.75 20.11
N LYS A 325 -0.12 28.02 19.70
CA LYS A 325 -1.24 28.93 19.50
C LYS A 325 -2.26 28.38 18.49
N HIS A 326 -1.78 27.87 17.35
CA HIS A 326 -2.66 27.26 16.35
C HIS A 326 -3.39 26.02 16.88
N LEU A 327 -2.72 25.17 17.67
CA LEU A 327 -3.34 23.97 18.23
C LEU A 327 -4.37 24.30 19.32
N MET A 328 -4.12 25.33 20.12
CA MET A 328 -5.06 25.83 21.12
C MET A 328 -6.38 26.31 20.48
N GLU A 329 -6.29 26.99 19.33
CA GLU A 329 -7.46 27.51 18.58
C GLU A 329 -8.11 26.44 17.70
N TYR A 330 -7.49 25.27 17.55
CA TYR A 330 -7.92 24.26 16.59
C TYR A 330 -9.02 23.35 17.18
N VAL A 331 -10.16 23.32 16.48
CA VAL A 331 -11.26 22.41 16.76
C VAL A 331 -11.41 21.43 15.60
N PRO A 332 -11.21 20.11 15.80
CA PRO A 332 -11.42 19.11 14.77
C PRO A 332 -12.91 18.94 14.46
N SER A 333 -13.25 18.64 13.20
CA SER A 333 -14.64 18.36 12.84
C SER A 333 -15.15 17.08 13.51
N LYS A 334 -16.46 17.02 13.79
CA LYS A 334 -17.11 15.83 14.40
C LYS A 334 -16.82 14.53 13.62
N ARG A 335 -16.55 14.62 12.32
CA ARG A 335 -16.28 13.48 11.43
C ARG A 335 -14.89 12.89 11.60
N ILE A 336 -13.90 13.69 12.02
CA ILE A 336 -12.50 13.28 12.12
C ILE A 336 -11.99 13.17 13.54
N LYS A 337 -12.70 13.69 14.54
CA LYS A 337 -12.22 13.79 15.94
C LYS A 337 -11.73 12.47 16.56
N HIS A 338 -12.19 11.32 16.06
CA HIS A 338 -11.77 9.99 16.52
C HIS A 338 -10.67 9.33 15.68
N LYS A 339 -10.18 10.03 14.64
CA LYS A 339 -9.20 9.52 13.67
C LYS A 339 -7.96 10.39 13.72
N ILE A 340 -7.06 10.10 14.65
CA ILE A 340 -5.93 10.97 14.99
C ILE A 340 -5.07 11.36 13.78
N TYR A 341 -4.84 10.45 12.84
CA TYR A 341 -4.13 10.74 11.59
C TYR A 341 -4.82 11.88 10.79
N LEU A 342 -6.14 11.80 10.63
CA LEU A 342 -6.90 12.82 9.90
C LEU A 342 -6.98 14.14 10.66
N VAL A 343 -6.98 14.08 11.99
CA VAL A 343 -6.88 15.28 12.84
C VAL A 343 -5.55 16.00 12.58
N ILE A 344 -4.45 15.24 12.47
CA ILE A 344 -3.11 15.78 12.16
C ILE A 344 -3.07 16.37 10.75
N VAL A 345 -3.62 15.67 9.74
CA VAL A 345 -3.72 16.18 8.36
C VAL A 345 -4.50 17.50 8.34
N ASP A 346 -5.70 17.55 8.95
CA ASP A 346 -6.53 18.76 8.96
C ASP A 346 -5.89 19.92 9.71
N PHE A 347 -5.20 19.62 10.83
CA PHE A 347 -4.42 20.61 11.57
C PHE A 347 -3.30 21.20 10.71
N PHE A 348 -2.44 20.36 10.14
CA PHE A 348 -1.33 20.86 9.33
C PHE A 348 -1.81 21.56 8.06
N ARG A 349 -2.93 21.15 7.46
CA ARG A 349 -3.53 21.86 6.33
C ARG A 349 -3.86 23.31 6.68
N LYS A 350 -4.44 23.56 7.87
CA LYS A 350 -4.77 24.91 8.35
C LYS A 350 -3.53 25.73 8.68
N VAL A 351 -2.52 25.11 9.28
CA VAL A 351 -1.26 25.76 9.62
C VAL A 351 -0.48 26.13 8.36
N LEU A 352 -0.22 25.16 7.47
CA LEU A 352 0.55 25.35 6.24
C LEU A 352 -0.06 26.42 5.33
N LYS A 353 -1.40 26.50 5.24
CA LYS A 353 -2.10 27.59 4.54
C LYS A 353 -1.69 29.00 5.00
N ARG A 354 -1.28 29.15 6.27
CA ARG A 354 -0.92 30.44 6.90
C ARG A 354 0.59 30.63 7.08
N MET A 355 1.40 29.60 6.80
CA MET A 355 2.84 29.63 7.03
C MET A 355 3.61 30.44 5.98
N CYS A 356 3.01 30.77 4.83
CA CYS A 356 3.68 31.48 3.74
C CYS A 356 3.12 32.89 3.51
N CYS A 357 3.96 33.81 3.03
CA CYS A 357 3.57 35.09 2.42
C CYS A 357 4.19 35.18 1.03
N PRO A 358 3.40 35.25 -0.06
CA PRO A 358 1.95 35.11 -0.09
C PRO A 358 1.50 33.65 0.15
N PRO A 359 0.23 33.38 0.55
CA PRO A 359 -0.22 32.04 0.94
C PRO A 359 -0.03 30.96 -0.13
N GLU A 360 -0.20 31.31 -1.41
CA GLU A 360 -0.05 30.41 -2.55
C GLU A 360 1.36 29.84 -2.70
N ALA A 361 2.39 30.50 -2.15
CA ALA A 361 3.76 29.99 -2.20
C ALA A 361 3.91 28.61 -1.53
N ILE A 362 3.00 28.22 -0.64
CA ILE A 362 3.01 26.86 -0.07
C ILE A 362 2.72 25.77 -1.11
N GLN A 363 2.05 26.09 -2.22
CA GLN A 363 1.67 25.14 -3.27
C GLN A 363 2.88 24.67 -4.10
N ASP A 364 3.99 25.40 -4.03
CA ASP A 364 5.25 25.06 -4.72
C ASP A 364 6.09 24.01 -3.97
N TYR A 365 5.63 23.59 -2.79
CA TYR A 365 6.35 22.64 -1.92
C TYR A 365 5.65 21.27 -1.83
N ALA A 366 6.46 20.23 -1.64
CA ALA A 366 6.01 18.87 -1.36
C ALA A 366 6.88 18.19 -0.28
N VAL A 367 6.34 17.13 0.33
CA VAL A 367 7.10 16.23 1.20
C VAL A 367 7.24 14.89 0.48
N ARG A 368 8.44 14.60 -0.03
CA ARG A 368 8.73 13.33 -0.71
C ARG A 368 9.29 12.30 0.27
N GLN A 369 8.90 11.03 0.09
CA GLN A 369 9.43 9.92 0.90
C GLN A 369 10.78 9.43 0.37
N LEU A 370 11.00 9.49 -0.95
CA LEU A 370 12.23 9.15 -1.65
C LEU A 370 12.38 10.17 -2.80
N GLY A 371 13.59 10.69 -3.04
CA GLY A 371 13.82 11.91 -3.84
C GLY A 371 13.25 11.92 -5.27
N GLY A 372 13.19 13.13 -5.86
CA GLY A 372 12.96 13.40 -7.29
C GLY A 372 11.57 13.06 -7.82
N GLY A 373 10.60 13.98 -7.70
CA GLY A 373 9.30 13.87 -8.35
C GLY A 373 9.37 14.11 -9.87
N LYS A 374 8.41 13.55 -10.64
CA LYS A 374 8.31 13.75 -12.11
C LYS A 374 8.13 15.21 -12.52
N LYS A 375 7.59 16.06 -11.64
CA LYS A 375 7.43 17.52 -11.85
C LYS A 375 8.63 18.24 -11.24
N ARG A 376 9.55 18.71 -12.10
CA ARG A 376 10.75 19.45 -11.70
C ARG A 376 10.46 20.82 -11.07
N GLU A 377 9.24 21.31 -11.24
CA GLU A 377 8.79 22.64 -10.77
C GLU A 377 8.42 22.68 -9.29
N ILE A 378 8.17 21.51 -8.66
CA ILE A 378 7.80 21.44 -7.23
C ILE A 378 9.06 21.19 -6.40
N SER A 379 9.31 22.09 -5.45
CA SER A 379 10.43 22.03 -4.51
C SER A 379 10.10 21.13 -3.31
N ASP A 380 11.13 20.57 -2.68
CA ASP A 380 10.93 19.87 -1.42
C ASP A 380 10.78 20.90 -0.28
N LEU A 381 9.90 20.63 0.68
CA LEU A 381 9.75 21.47 1.86
C LEU A 381 11.10 21.54 2.60
N PRO A 382 11.57 22.73 3.03
CA PRO A 382 12.87 22.87 3.70
C PRO A 382 12.99 21.91 4.89
N GLY A 383 14.11 21.18 4.95
CA GLY A 383 14.29 20.07 5.89
C GLY A 383 14.13 20.47 7.36
N ASN A 384 14.58 21.67 7.73
CA ASN A 384 14.41 22.22 9.08
C ASN A 384 12.94 22.51 9.43
N ILE A 385 12.14 22.96 8.45
CA ILE A 385 10.71 23.18 8.63
C ILE A 385 9.99 21.83 8.77
N LEU A 386 10.31 20.88 7.89
CA LEU A 386 9.70 19.55 7.91
C LEU A 386 10.00 18.82 9.23
N ASP A 387 11.26 18.80 9.68
CA ASP A 387 11.66 18.18 10.94
C ASP A 387 10.92 18.81 12.13
N PHE A 388 10.86 20.15 12.16
CA PHE A 388 10.14 20.88 13.20
C PHE A 388 8.65 20.50 13.26
N LEU A 389 7.98 20.43 12.11
CA LEU A 389 6.57 20.04 12.02
C LEU A 389 6.36 18.57 12.44
N ILE A 390 7.25 17.66 12.04
CA ILE A 390 7.18 16.25 12.45
C ILE A 390 7.30 16.12 13.97
N ARG A 391 8.32 16.76 14.55
CA ARG A 391 8.54 16.74 16.00
C ARG A 391 7.35 17.33 16.76
N PHE A 392 6.78 18.43 16.28
CA PHE A 392 5.57 19.01 16.85
C PHE A 392 4.40 18.03 16.80
N GLY A 393 4.14 17.40 15.65
CA GLY A 393 3.01 16.47 15.51
C GLY A 393 3.11 15.27 16.44
N VAL A 394 4.33 14.72 16.60
CA VAL A 394 4.63 13.63 17.56
C VAL A 394 4.50 14.09 19.01
N ALA A 395 4.92 15.32 19.33
CA ALA A 395 4.73 15.88 20.66
C ALA A 395 3.25 16.12 20.98
N ALA A 396 2.50 16.65 20.02
CA ALA A 396 1.08 16.95 20.16
C ALA A 396 0.21 15.69 20.39
N ILE A 397 0.66 14.50 19.98
CA ILE A 397 -0.02 13.23 20.32
C ILE A 397 0.42 12.63 21.67
N GLY A 398 1.37 13.26 22.38
CA GLY A 398 1.87 12.80 23.68
C GLY A 398 3.11 11.91 23.62
N LEU A 399 3.77 11.80 22.46
CA LEU A 399 4.99 10.99 22.28
C LEU A 399 6.28 11.84 22.21
N GLY A 400 6.18 13.12 22.59
CA GLY A 400 7.29 14.08 22.57
C GLY A 400 8.11 14.16 23.86
N ALA A 401 7.85 13.29 24.84
CA ALA A 401 8.59 13.28 26.10
C ALA A 401 10.11 13.14 25.82
N LYS A 402 10.91 13.94 26.55
CA LYS A 402 12.39 13.90 26.45
C LYS A 402 12.91 12.54 26.88
N GLU A 403 12.23 11.95 27.86
CA GLU A 403 12.45 10.60 28.36
C GLU A 403 12.36 9.53 27.27
N LEU A 404 11.69 9.78 26.15
CA LEU A 404 11.61 8.87 25.00
C LEU A 404 12.71 9.14 23.95
N GLU A 405 13.85 9.71 24.33
CA GLU A 405 15.02 9.84 23.46
C GLU A 405 15.93 8.61 23.55
N ASN A 406 16.67 8.31 22.47
CA ASN A 406 17.46 7.08 22.37
C ASN A 406 18.53 7.04 23.47
N GLY A 407 18.43 6.05 24.37
CA GLY A 407 19.45 5.77 25.38
C GLY A 407 19.10 6.16 26.82
N GLU A 408 17.88 6.64 27.10
CA GLU A 408 17.50 7.07 28.46
C GLU A 408 16.88 5.98 29.35
N ILE A 409 16.62 4.77 28.86
CA ILE A 409 15.95 3.76 29.70
C ILE A 409 16.77 3.39 30.95
N GLU A 410 18.09 3.24 30.80
CA GLU A 410 18.99 2.91 31.90
C GLU A 410 19.12 4.07 32.91
N SER A 411 18.93 5.32 32.47
CA SER A 411 18.92 6.48 33.37
C SER A 411 17.58 6.68 34.09
N LEU A 412 16.52 6.00 33.65
CA LEU A 412 15.18 6.06 34.24
C LEU A 412 14.92 4.92 35.24
N ARG A 413 15.53 3.75 35.04
CA ARG A 413 15.33 2.58 35.92
C ARG A 413 15.68 2.88 37.37
N GLY A 414 14.79 2.45 38.27
CA GLY A 414 14.96 2.65 39.72
C GLY A 414 14.94 4.12 40.16
N THR A 415 14.65 5.08 39.27
CA THR A 415 14.54 6.49 39.63
C THR A 415 13.14 6.86 40.10
N SER A 416 13.04 7.98 40.82
CA SER A 416 11.76 8.62 41.17
C SER A 416 11.22 9.53 40.06
N ASN A 417 11.68 9.37 38.81
CA ASN A 417 11.22 10.17 37.69
C ASN A 417 9.70 9.96 37.48
N SER A 418 8.96 11.07 37.44
CA SER A 418 7.50 11.04 37.36
C SER A 418 6.95 10.48 36.04
N PHE A 419 7.68 10.58 34.92
CA PHE A 419 7.34 9.91 33.68
C PHE A 419 7.50 8.39 33.84
N TRP A 420 8.64 7.92 34.34
CA TRP A 420 8.91 6.50 34.53
C TRP A 420 7.88 5.82 35.45
N LEU A 421 7.60 6.42 36.60
CA LEU A 421 6.63 5.88 37.56
C LEU A 421 5.20 5.78 37.02
N ARG A 422 4.83 6.61 36.02
CA ARG A 422 3.51 6.57 35.37
C ARG A 422 3.36 5.43 34.35
N LEU A 423 4.45 4.80 33.93
CA LEU A 423 4.40 3.75 32.90
C LEU A 423 3.88 2.41 33.43
N GLY A 424 3.90 2.18 34.75
CA GLY A 424 3.43 0.94 35.36
C GLY A 424 3.75 0.84 36.85
N PRO A 425 3.16 -0.16 37.54
CA PRO A 425 3.36 -0.36 38.98
C PRO A 425 4.75 -0.93 39.32
N ASP A 426 5.37 -1.67 38.40
CA ASP A 426 6.69 -2.28 38.58
C ASP A 426 7.61 -2.02 37.38
N GLU A 427 8.91 -2.31 37.55
CA GLU A 427 9.94 -2.04 36.53
C GLU A 427 9.70 -2.80 35.22
N ILE A 428 9.17 -4.03 35.29
CA ILE A 428 8.92 -4.87 34.11
C ILE A 428 7.82 -4.24 33.24
N MET A 429 6.71 -3.84 33.86
CA MET A 429 5.62 -3.17 33.15
C MET A 429 6.04 -1.79 32.62
N ARG A 430 6.83 -1.03 33.39
CA ARG A 430 7.35 0.28 32.96
C ARG A 430 8.23 0.15 31.73
N GLU A 431 9.15 -0.80 31.73
CA GLU A 431 10.03 -1.08 30.60
C GLU A 431 9.26 -1.55 29.36
N ALA A 432 8.31 -2.49 29.53
CA ALA A 432 7.47 -2.94 28.44
C ALA A 432 6.68 -1.78 27.82
N LYS A 433 6.10 -0.90 28.66
CA LYS A 433 5.37 0.28 28.21
C LYS A 433 6.29 1.33 27.57
N TYR A 434 7.49 1.53 28.09
CA TYR A 434 8.51 2.41 27.51
C TYR A 434 8.88 1.96 26.10
N ASN A 435 9.23 0.68 25.93
CA ASN A 435 9.60 0.11 24.64
C ASN A 435 8.44 0.22 23.63
N PHE A 436 7.21 -0.02 24.09
CA PHE A 436 6.01 0.19 23.28
C PHE A 436 5.86 1.66 22.82
N LEU A 437 6.04 2.63 23.73
CA LEU A 437 5.96 4.05 23.39
C LEU A 437 7.07 4.49 22.43
N MET A 438 8.28 3.92 22.57
CA MET A 438 9.39 4.15 21.63
C MET A 438 9.06 3.65 20.22
N MET A 439 8.50 2.44 20.10
CA MET A 439 8.05 1.90 18.81
C MET A 439 6.96 2.78 18.19
N GLU A 440 5.96 3.19 18.99
CA GLU A 440 4.90 4.08 18.51
C GLU A 440 5.45 5.46 18.13
N LYS A 441 6.43 6.01 18.86
CA LYS A 441 7.09 7.29 18.50
C LYS A 441 7.70 7.21 17.11
N GLN A 442 8.48 6.17 16.82
CA GLN A 442 9.11 5.97 15.50
C GLN A 442 8.07 5.84 14.38
N LYS A 443 7.03 5.05 14.62
CA LYS A 443 5.90 4.90 13.70
C LYS A 443 5.18 6.23 13.45
N TRP A 444 4.92 7.01 14.51
CA TRP A 444 4.24 8.30 14.39
C TRP A 444 5.10 9.40 13.78
N MET A 445 6.43 9.31 13.82
CA MET A 445 7.28 10.20 13.01
C MET A 445 7.00 10.02 11.51
N ILE A 446 6.89 8.76 11.05
CA ILE A 446 6.58 8.42 9.65
C ILE A 446 5.14 8.84 9.31
N ASN A 447 4.17 8.51 10.17
CA ASN A 447 2.77 8.88 9.95
C ASN A 447 2.56 10.40 9.95
N THR A 448 3.23 11.13 10.82
CA THR A 448 3.16 12.61 10.85
C THR A 448 3.76 13.21 9.59
N ARG A 449 4.92 12.71 9.13
CA ARG A 449 5.50 13.12 7.83
C ARG A 449 4.53 12.89 6.68
N LYS A 450 3.86 11.73 6.66
CA LYS A 450 2.85 11.40 5.66
C LYS A 450 1.64 12.33 5.75
N ALA A 451 1.18 12.64 6.97
CA ALA A 451 0.06 13.56 7.18
C ALA A 451 0.37 14.99 6.68
N ILE A 452 1.61 15.46 6.85
CA ILE A 452 2.08 16.74 6.28
C ILE A 452 2.09 16.67 4.75
N ALA A 453 2.54 15.55 4.17
CA ALA A 453 2.51 15.35 2.73
C ALA A 453 1.07 15.41 2.18
N ASP A 454 0.14 14.66 2.77
CA ASP A 454 -1.28 14.67 2.40
C ASP A 454 -1.89 16.08 2.54
N ALA A 455 -1.51 16.82 3.58
CA ALA A 455 -1.97 18.20 3.78
C ALA A 455 -1.48 19.15 2.68
N LEU A 456 -0.23 19.04 2.24
CA LEU A 456 0.32 19.82 1.11
C LEU A 456 -0.35 19.42 -0.20
N ASP A 457 -0.59 18.13 -0.41
CA ASP A 457 -1.27 17.59 -1.59
C ASP A 457 -2.67 18.18 -1.73
N ASP A 458 -3.42 18.25 -0.62
CA ASP A 458 -4.71 18.93 -0.57
C ASP A 458 -4.58 20.42 -0.92
N LEU A 459 -3.64 21.14 -0.30
CA LEU A 459 -3.47 22.58 -0.52
C LEU A 459 -3.13 22.91 -1.97
N ARG A 460 -2.44 22.04 -2.72
CA ARG A 460 -2.17 22.24 -4.14
C ARG A 460 -3.42 22.22 -5.02
N SER A 461 -4.51 21.63 -4.54
CA SER A 461 -5.81 21.69 -5.23
C SER A 461 -6.61 22.96 -4.93
N TYR A 462 -6.17 23.78 -3.96
CA TYR A 462 -6.90 24.97 -3.53
C TYR A 462 -6.71 26.11 -4.52
N THR A 463 -7.70 26.99 -4.59
CA THR A 463 -7.66 28.19 -5.43
C THR A 463 -7.54 29.43 -4.57
N LEU A 464 -6.69 30.38 -4.99
CA LEU A 464 -6.56 31.67 -4.31
C LEU A 464 -7.80 32.53 -4.60
N GLN A 465 -8.53 32.91 -3.56
CA GLN A 465 -9.68 33.80 -3.64
C GLN A 465 -9.58 34.81 -2.49
N ASN A 466 -9.63 36.11 -2.81
CA ASN A 466 -9.52 37.21 -1.83
C ASN A 466 -8.29 37.11 -0.91
N GLY A 467 -7.14 36.70 -1.47
CA GLY A 467 -5.90 36.55 -0.71
C GLY A 467 -5.84 35.31 0.20
N GLU A 468 -6.83 34.40 0.10
CA GLU A 468 -6.83 33.15 0.85
C GLU A 468 -6.92 31.93 -0.07
N LEU A 469 -6.21 30.85 0.28
CA LEU A 469 -6.40 29.55 -0.36
C LEU A 469 -7.72 28.93 0.09
N ILE A 470 -8.66 28.75 -0.84
CA ILE A 470 -9.97 28.15 -0.58
C ILE A 470 -10.02 26.77 -1.26
N PRO A 471 -10.53 25.72 -0.59
CA PRO A 471 -10.72 24.44 -1.21
C PRO A 471 -11.61 24.56 -2.46
N PRO A 472 -11.39 23.73 -3.49
CA PRO A 472 -12.27 23.72 -4.65
C PRO A 472 -13.71 23.48 -4.20
N LYS A 473 -14.66 24.20 -4.80
CA LYS A 473 -16.09 23.98 -4.51
C LYS A 473 -16.37 22.51 -4.73
N LYS A 474 -16.81 21.82 -3.69
CA LYS A 474 -17.45 20.51 -3.87
C LYS A 474 -18.56 20.75 -4.87
N ILE A 475 -18.52 20.06 -6.01
CA ILE A 475 -19.61 20.07 -6.97
C ILE A 475 -20.81 19.47 -6.23
N SER A 476 -21.56 20.32 -5.54
CA SER A 476 -22.88 19.97 -5.05
C SER A 476 -23.69 19.79 -6.31
N LYS A 477 -24.27 18.60 -6.49
CA LYS A 477 -25.26 18.33 -7.52
C LYS A 477 -26.32 19.44 -7.51
N SER A 478 -26.15 20.47 -8.33
CA SER A 478 -27.24 21.33 -8.77
C SER A 478 -27.73 20.68 -10.04
N ASN A 479 -28.95 20.15 -10.01
CA ASN A 479 -29.69 19.56 -11.13
C ASN A 479 -29.23 20.14 -12.48
N SER A 480 -28.37 19.40 -13.18
CA SER A 480 -28.21 19.58 -14.61
C SER A 480 -29.47 19.00 -15.26
N ASN A 481 -30.53 19.82 -15.31
CA ASN A 481 -31.53 19.71 -16.35
C ASN A 481 -30.80 19.89 -17.68
N TYR A 482 -30.34 18.79 -18.25
CA TYR A 482 -29.99 18.73 -19.66
C TYR A 482 -31.29 18.85 -20.44
N ASN A 483 -31.67 20.10 -20.73
CA ASN A 483 -32.63 20.41 -21.78
C ASN A 483 -32.01 20.01 -23.13
N PHE A 484 -32.32 18.80 -23.58
CA PHE A 484 -32.27 18.45 -25.00
C PHE A 484 -33.49 19.09 -25.65
N TYR A 485 -33.32 20.24 -26.32
CA TYR A 485 -34.32 20.74 -27.26
C TYR A 485 -34.04 20.20 -28.66
N GLY A 486 -34.97 19.40 -29.14
CA GLY A 486 -35.05 18.93 -30.52
C GLY A 486 -36.39 18.23 -30.80
N GLY A 487 -37.46 19.02 -31.01
CA GLY A 487 -38.54 18.71 -31.96
C GLY A 487 -39.74 17.85 -31.52
N GLN A 488 -40.86 18.53 -31.18
CA GLN A 488 -42.27 18.31 -31.61
C GLN A 488 -42.81 16.84 -31.72
N HIS A 489 -43.93 16.40 -31.12
CA HIS A 489 -45.32 16.87 -31.24
C HIS A 489 -46.26 16.08 -30.27
N VAL A 490 -47.14 16.81 -29.56
CA VAL A 490 -48.54 16.58 -29.13
C VAL A 490 -49.14 15.14 -29.10
N HIS A 491 -49.55 14.62 -27.93
CA HIS A 491 -50.97 14.50 -27.49
C HIS A 491 -51.08 13.92 -26.06
N GLU A 492 -52.21 14.25 -25.44
CA GLU A 492 -52.65 14.02 -24.06
C GLU A 492 -52.74 12.54 -23.64
N SER A 493 -52.56 12.25 -22.35
CA SER A 493 -53.68 11.95 -21.43
C SER A 493 -53.20 11.35 -20.10
N ASN A 494 -53.89 11.77 -19.05
CA ASN A 494 -53.77 11.34 -17.66
C ASN A 494 -53.99 9.82 -17.51
N SER A 495 -53.22 9.18 -16.62
CA SER A 495 -53.81 8.20 -15.70
C SER A 495 -52.94 7.98 -14.47
N ASN A 496 -53.61 8.02 -13.33
CA ASN A 496 -53.13 7.65 -12.01
C ASN A 496 -52.66 6.19 -12.01
N ILE A 497 -51.50 5.92 -11.39
CA ILE A 497 -51.16 4.58 -10.94
C ILE A 497 -50.69 4.67 -9.49
N GLU A 498 -51.54 4.12 -8.63
CA GLU A 498 -51.29 3.85 -7.21
C GLU A 498 -50.13 2.87 -7.06
N VAL A 499 -49.17 3.20 -6.18
CA VAL A 499 -48.07 2.31 -5.82
C VAL A 499 -48.54 1.41 -4.68
N HIS A 500 -48.93 0.18 -5.02
CA HIS A 500 -49.04 -0.91 -4.05
C HIS A 500 -47.65 -1.45 -3.72
N THR A 501 -47.22 -1.29 -2.47
CA THR A 501 -46.10 -2.02 -1.87
C THR A 501 -46.56 -3.38 -1.35
N PRO A 502 -45.99 -4.52 -1.78
CA PRO A 502 -46.19 -5.79 -1.10
C PRO A 502 -45.16 -5.97 0.02
N GLU A 503 -45.66 -6.18 1.24
CA GLU A 503 -44.91 -6.72 2.37
C GLU A 503 -44.41 -8.14 2.01
N MET A 504 -43.10 -8.37 2.08
CA MET A 504 -42.54 -9.72 2.08
C MET A 504 -42.24 -10.17 3.50
N VAL A 505 -42.95 -11.21 3.90
CA VAL A 505 -42.72 -12.04 5.09
C VAL A 505 -41.46 -12.87 4.87
N TYR A 506 -40.52 -12.82 5.81
CA TYR A 506 -39.40 -13.77 5.87
C TYR A 506 -39.89 -15.02 6.60
N GLU A 507 -39.90 -16.16 5.90
CA GLU A 507 -39.87 -17.48 6.54
C GLU A 507 -38.46 -18.05 6.46
N GLU A 508 -38.00 -18.56 7.59
CA GLU A 508 -36.71 -19.17 7.85
C GLU A 508 -36.53 -20.48 7.09
N LEU A 509 -35.32 -20.69 6.53
CA LEU A 509 -34.63 -21.99 6.48
C LEU A 509 -33.11 -21.78 6.32
#